data_AF-A0A090X738-F1
#
_entry.id   AF-A0A090X738-F1
#
_cell.length_a   1.000
_cell.length_b   1.000
_cell.length_c   1.000
_cell.angle_alpha   90.00
_cell.angle_beta   90.00
_cell.angle_gamma   90.00
#
_symmetry.space_group_name_H-M   'P 1'
#
loop_
_entity.id
_entity.type
_entity.pdbx_description
1 polymer ?
#
loop_
_entity_poly.entity_id
_entity_poly.type
_entity_poly.pdbx_seq_one_letter_code
_entity_poly.pdbx_strand_id
1 'polypeptide(L)'
;MYGKWHQGDADRYHPLKRGFDEFYGFRGGDRSYYAYKDKLSENHKDKMMENGFGNFEEPNAYATDVFADKAIDFIERNTENPFFIMLSFNAVHTPL
;
A
#
# COMPACT_ATOMS: atom_id res chain seq x y z
N MET A 1 -1.62 7.20 3.25
CA MET A 1 -0.41 6.37 3.31
C MET A 1 -0.40 5.48 2.09
N TYR A 2 0.65 5.56 1.28
CA TYR A 2 0.72 4.79 0.04
C TYR A 2 2.02 3.98 -0.02
N GLY A 3 1.92 2.67 -0.23
CA GLY A 3 3.06 1.76 -0.37
C GLY A 3 3.37 0.87 0.84
N LYS A 4 4.66 0.70 1.15
CA LYS A 4 5.18 -0.24 2.15
C LYS A 4 4.91 0.23 3.58
N TRP A 5 4.27 -0.61 4.41
CA TRP A 5 4.08 -0.30 5.83
C TRP A 5 5.23 -0.81 6.71
N HIS A 6 5.34 -2.13 6.88
CA HIS A 6 6.39 -2.83 7.64
C HIS A 6 6.54 -2.40 9.11
N GLN A 7 5.45 -1.98 9.76
CA GLN A 7 5.42 -1.61 11.18
C GLN A 7 4.38 -2.45 11.97
N GLY A 8 4.10 -3.66 11.48
CA GLY A 8 3.24 -4.66 12.12
C GLY A 8 2.05 -5.07 11.26
N ASP A 9 1.84 -6.38 11.12
CA ASP A 9 0.85 -6.95 10.20
C ASP A 9 -0.52 -7.16 10.84
N ALA A 10 -0.56 -7.35 12.16
CA ALA A 10 -1.82 -7.52 12.90
C ALA A 10 -2.66 -6.25 12.81
N ASP A 11 -3.98 -6.41 12.69
CA ASP A 11 -4.97 -5.34 12.51
C ASP A 11 -4.80 -4.16 13.45
N ARG A 12 -4.42 -4.43 14.71
CA ARG A 12 -4.19 -3.38 15.69
C ARG A 12 -3.08 -2.42 15.30
N TYR A 13 -2.13 -2.80 14.43
CA TYR A 13 -1.00 -2.00 13.93
C TYR A 13 -1.21 -1.39 12.54
N HIS A 14 -2.39 -1.60 11.94
CA HIS A 14 -2.70 -1.11 10.61
C HIS A 14 -2.54 0.42 10.48
N PRO A 15 -2.14 0.96 9.30
CA PRO A 15 -2.02 2.41 9.08
C PRO A 15 -3.26 3.22 9.48
N LEU A 16 -4.44 2.70 9.15
CA LEU A 16 -5.74 3.31 9.53
C LEU A 16 -6.05 3.30 11.04
N LYS A 17 -5.20 2.64 11.84
CA LYS A 17 -5.22 2.69 13.32
C LYS A 17 -4.03 3.48 13.87
N ARG A 18 -3.28 4.16 13.02
CA ARG A 18 -2.04 4.91 13.34
C ARG A 18 -2.04 6.34 12.81
N GLY A 19 -3.24 6.92 12.64
CA GLY A 19 -3.42 8.33 12.29
C GLY A 19 -3.39 8.62 10.78
N PHE A 20 -3.46 7.60 9.93
CA PHE A 20 -3.70 7.79 8.50
C PHE A 20 -5.18 7.62 8.18
N ASP A 21 -5.75 8.53 7.40
CA ASP A 21 -7.15 8.45 6.95
C ASP A 21 -7.32 7.53 5.74
N GLU A 22 -6.32 7.46 4.86
CA GLU A 22 -6.30 6.61 3.67
C GLU A 22 -5.08 5.68 3.66
N PHE A 23 -5.28 4.45 3.18
CA PHE A 23 -4.22 3.47 2.94
C PHE A 23 -4.41 2.77 1.59
N TYR A 24 -3.37 2.76 0.77
CA TYR A 24 -3.25 1.81 -0.35
C TYR A 24 -1.83 1.29 -0.40
N GLY A 25 -1.63 0.00 -0.20
CA GLY A 25 -0.28 -0.55 -0.09
C GLY A 25 -0.26 -1.97 0.43
N PHE A 26 0.81 -2.36 1.10
CA PHE A 26 0.95 -3.69 1.68
C PHE A 26 1.55 -3.59 3.08
N ARG A 27 1.18 -4.51 3.97
CA ARG A 27 1.54 -4.43 5.40
C ARG A 27 2.98 -4.85 5.68
N GLY A 28 3.49 -5.81 4.91
CA GLY A 28 4.76 -6.49 5.14
C GLY A 28 6.01 -5.72 4.68
N GLY A 29 7.13 -6.45 4.63
CA GLY A 29 8.45 -5.90 4.35
C GLY A 29 8.85 -5.85 2.87
N ASP A 30 8.28 -6.72 2.04
CA ASP A 30 8.60 -6.84 0.62
C ASP A 30 7.42 -7.41 -0.16
N ARG A 31 7.39 -7.12 -1.46
CA ARG A 31 6.48 -7.77 -2.41
C ARG A 31 7.00 -7.63 -3.84
N SER A 32 6.40 -8.39 -4.75
CA SER A 32 6.56 -8.21 -6.19
C SER A 32 6.07 -6.82 -6.64
N TYR A 33 6.73 -6.26 -7.65
CA TYR A 33 6.29 -5.02 -8.31
C TYR A 33 5.07 -5.22 -9.21
N TYR A 34 4.80 -6.46 -9.64
CA TYR A 34 3.61 -6.80 -10.42
C TYR A 34 2.67 -7.69 -9.60
N ALA A 35 1.43 -7.83 -10.08
CA ALA A 35 0.45 -8.74 -9.51
C ALA A 35 1.01 -10.15 -9.30
N TYR A 36 0.73 -10.75 -8.14
CA TYR A 36 0.98 -12.17 -7.92
C TYR A 36 0.13 -13.02 -8.88
N LYS A 37 0.77 -13.88 -9.68
CA LYS A 37 0.08 -14.73 -10.67
C LYS A 37 -0.81 -15.78 -10.01
N ASP A 38 -0.32 -16.36 -8.92
CA ASP A 38 -1.04 -17.34 -8.12
C ASP A 38 -1.67 -16.66 -6.92
N LYS A 39 -2.82 -17.18 -6.47
CA LYS A 39 -3.40 -16.76 -5.20
C LYS A 39 -2.39 -17.06 -4.09
N LEU A 40 -1.92 -16.00 -3.44
CA LEU A 40 -1.15 -16.12 -2.21
C LEU A 40 -1.99 -16.83 -1.15
N SER A 41 -1.32 -17.62 -0.31
CA SER A 41 -1.97 -18.23 0.84
C SER A 41 -2.38 -17.16 1.86
N GLU A 42 -3.33 -17.51 2.73
CA GLU A 42 -3.76 -16.66 3.85
C GLU A 42 -2.58 -16.18 4.74
N ASN A 43 -1.48 -16.94 4.77
CA ASN A 43 -0.27 -16.61 5.52
C ASN A 43 0.59 -15.51 4.87
N HIS A 44 0.26 -15.07 3.66
CA HIS A 44 1.00 -14.05 2.91
C HIS A 44 0.16 -12.79 2.60
N LYS A 45 -0.89 -12.55 3.40
CA LYS A 45 -1.71 -11.34 3.32
C LYS A 45 -0.91 -10.05 3.50
N ASP A 46 0.20 -10.11 4.22
CA ASP A 46 1.11 -8.98 4.41
C ASP A 46 1.72 -8.48 3.09
N LYS A 47 1.83 -9.34 2.08
CA LYS A 47 2.38 -9.00 0.75
C LYS A 47 1.34 -8.51 -0.25
N MET A 48 0.07 -8.81 -0.01
CA MET A 48 -1.03 -8.45 -0.91
C MET A 48 -1.27 -6.94 -0.89
N MET A 49 -1.64 -6.38 -2.03
CA MET A 49 -2.11 -5.00 -2.07
C MET A 49 -3.45 -4.92 -1.34
N GLU A 50 -3.58 -3.94 -0.47
CA GLU A 50 -4.72 -3.65 0.37
C GLU A 50 -5.15 -2.20 0.14
N ASN A 51 -6.43 -2.02 -0.14
CA ASN A 51 -7.06 -0.71 -0.28
C ASN A 51 -7.98 -0.45 0.92
N GLY A 52 -7.64 0.48 1.80
CA GLY A 52 -8.38 0.71 3.02
C GLY A 52 -8.07 -0.36 4.09
N PHE A 53 -9.06 -1.12 4.55
CA PHE A 53 -8.90 -2.12 5.61
C PHE A 53 -9.58 -3.45 5.22
N GLY A 54 -8.78 -4.48 4.96
CA GLY A 54 -9.22 -5.83 4.63
C GLY A 54 -9.69 -6.05 3.19
N ASN A 55 -9.66 -5.03 2.34
CA ASN A 55 -9.99 -5.15 0.91
C ASN A 55 -8.71 -5.38 0.10
N PHE A 56 -8.46 -6.64 -0.24
CA PHE A 56 -7.24 -7.06 -0.93
C PHE A 56 -7.49 -7.25 -2.43
N GLU A 57 -6.77 -6.49 -3.25
CA GLU A 57 -6.89 -6.52 -4.70
C GLU A 57 -5.55 -6.14 -5.36
N GLU A 58 -5.02 -7.04 -6.19
CA GLU A 58 -3.76 -6.81 -6.89
C GLU A 58 -3.98 -5.91 -8.12
N PRO A 59 -3.17 -4.83 -8.30
CA PRO A 59 -3.25 -3.99 -9.47
C PRO A 59 -2.63 -4.69 -10.68
N ASN A 60 -3.24 -4.53 -11.85
CA ASN A 60 -2.64 -4.93 -13.13
C ASN A 60 -1.70 -3.82 -13.67
N ALA A 61 -0.73 -3.41 -12.84
CA ALA A 61 0.21 -2.34 -13.14
C ALA A 61 1.49 -2.50 -12.29
N TYR A 62 2.53 -1.71 -12.61
CA TYR A 62 3.78 -1.69 -11.86
C TYR A 62 3.58 -0.92 -10.55
N ALA A 63 3.93 -1.52 -9.41
CA ALA A 63 3.59 -1.03 -8.07
C ALA A 63 4.10 0.39 -7.80
N THR A 64 5.30 0.74 -8.29
CA THR A 64 5.85 2.08 -8.15
C THR A 64 4.94 3.12 -8.79
N ASP A 65 4.44 2.86 -9.99
CA ASP A 65 3.54 3.78 -10.70
C ASP A 65 2.21 3.87 -9.97
N VAL A 66 1.66 2.73 -9.52
CA VAL A 66 0.39 2.68 -8.78
C VAL A 66 0.46 3.52 -7.49
N PHE A 67 1.57 3.45 -6.74
CA PHE A 67 1.72 4.25 -5.52
C PHE A 67 1.83 5.75 -5.82
N ALA A 68 2.52 6.12 -6.91
CA ALA A 68 2.59 7.50 -7.35
C ALA A 68 1.20 8.01 -7.79
N ASP A 69 0.49 7.24 -8.61
CA ASP A 69 -0.86 7.56 -9.09
C ASP A 69 -1.85 7.75 -7.94
N LYS A 70 -1.80 6.89 -6.91
CA LYS A 70 -2.63 7.04 -5.70
C LYS A 70 -2.30 8.29 -4.91
N ALA A 71 -1.02 8.67 -4.83
CA ALA A 71 -0.63 9.91 -4.18
C ALA A 71 -1.08 11.14 -4.98
N ILE A 72 -0.98 11.10 -6.31
CA ILE A 72 -1.47 12.15 -7.21
C ILE A 72 -2.98 12.31 -7.06
N ASP A 73 -3.75 11.22 -7.16
CA ASP A 73 -5.21 11.21 -6.96
C ASP A 73 -5.60 11.83 -5.60
N PHE A 74 -4.88 11.49 -4.53
CA PHE A 74 -5.13 12.10 -3.22
C PHE A 74 -4.89 13.62 -3.22
N ILE A 75 -3.79 14.09 -3.82
CA ILE A 75 -3.48 15.53 -3.92
C ILE A 75 -4.58 16.26 -4.69
N GLU A 76 -5.02 15.70 -5.81
CA GLU A 76 -6.06 16.30 -6.67
C GLU A 76 -7.42 16.38 -5.97
N ARG A 77 -7.76 15.39 -5.12
CA ARG A 77 -9.00 15.38 -4.33
C ARG A 77 -8.97 16.29 -3.10
N ASN A 78 -7.79 16.62 -2.57
CA ASN A 78 -7.62 17.30 -1.28
C ASN A 78 -6.97 18.69 -1.43
N THR A 79 -7.53 19.54 -2.30
CA THR A 79 -6.99 20.89 -2.56
C THR A 79 -7.33 21.94 -1.50
N GLU A 80 -8.42 21.74 -0.77
CA GLU A 80 -9.00 22.77 0.10
C GLU A 80 -8.41 22.80 1.52
N ASN A 81 -7.79 21.70 1.98
CA ASN A 81 -7.26 21.57 3.33
C ASN A 81 -5.79 21.16 3.30
N PRO A 82 -4.95 21.64 4.24
CA PRO A 82 -3.61 21.09 4.43
C PRO A 82 -3.68 19.58 4.69
N PHE A 83 -2.78 18.84 4.08
CA PHE A 83 -2.74 17.38 4.21
C PHE A 83 -1.33 16.87 4.50
N PHE A 84 -1.26 15.61 4.95
CA PHE A 84 -0.02 14.86 5.09
C PHE A 84 -0.09 13.58 4.27
N ILE A 85 0.92 13.35 3.43
CA ILE A 85 1.08 12.10 2.67
C ILE A 85 2.39 11.45 3.09
N MET A 86 2.30 10.17 3.48
CA MET A 86 3.45 9.28 3.52
C MET A 86 3.42 8.37 2.30
N LEU A 87 4.34 8.61 1.36
CA LEU A 87 4.54 7.82 0.14
C LEU A 87 5.80 6.97 0.30
N SER A 88 5.61 5.69 0.56
CA SER A 88 6.66 4.73 0.90
C SER A 88 6.81 3.70 -0.22
N PHE A 89 7.60 4.04 -1.24
CA PHE A 89 7.89 3.09 -2.31
C PHE A 89 8.60 1.84 -1.77
N ASN A 90 8.26 0.68 -2.31
CA ASN A 90 9.10 -0.51 -2.14
C ASN A 90 10.34 -0.47 -3.05
N ALA A 91 10.30 0.32 -4.13
CA ALA A 91 11.48 0.58 -4.97
C ALA A 91 12.62 1.19 -4.14
N VAL A 92 13.88 0.75 -4.28
CA VAL A 92 14.44 -0.26 -5.21
C VAL A 92 14.72 -1.60 -4.52
N HIS A 93 13.93 -1.96 -3.51
CA HIS A 93 14.11 -3.22 -2.77
C HIS A 93 13.93 -4.45 -3.68
N THR A 94 14.53 -5.57 -3.30
CA THR A 94 14.29 -6.86 -3.95
C THR A 94 12.80 -7.23 -3.94
N PRO A 95 12.32 -8.03 -4.91
CA PRO A 95 13.03 -8.65 -6.05
C PRO A 95 13.52 -7.63 -7.10
N LEU A 96 14.39 -8.02 -8.04
CA LEU A 96 14.67 -7.21 -9.22
C LEU A 96 13.60 -7.44 -10.29
#